data_AF-A0A645DBH4-F1
#
_entry.id   AF-A0A645DBH4-F1
#
_cell.length_a   1.000
_cell.length_b   1.000
_cell.length_c   1.000
_cell.angle_alpha   90.00
_cell.angle_beta   90.00
_cell.angle_gamma   90.00
#
_symmetry.space_group_name_H-M   'P 1'
#
loop_
_entity.id
_entity.type
_entity.pdbx_description
1 polymer ?
#
loop_
_entity_poly.entity_id
_entity_poly.type
_entity_poly.pdbx_seq_one_letter_code
_entity_poly.pdbx_strand_id
1 'polypeptide(L)'
;MGEKGVEKLISKINGRKQLSHDMLQYQKCIRYGFQYRTGKIPLFSDDMIRNLPMPCSVIVGEKDIMLSSPDTLKRMEKLLPSAQRLCLKGEGHTLVKVTRKVCDFLLQID
;
A
#
# COMPACT_ATOMS: atom_id res chain seq x y z
N MET A 1 10.36 -17.28 13.88
CA MET A 1 10.75 -17.64 12.50
C MET A 1 12.26 -17.50 12.35
N GLY A 2 12.92 -18.43 11.66
CA GLY A 2 14.32 -18.26 11.27
C GLY A 2 14.48 -17.30 10.08
N GLU A 3 15.71 -16.96 9.74
CA GLU A 3 16.05 -15.95 8.71
C GLU A 3 15.43 -16.24 7.34
N LYS A 4 15.51 -17.49 6.86
CA LYS A 4 14.86 -17.90 5.60
C LYS A 4 13.34 -17.70 5.60
N GLY A 5 12.70 -17.80 6.77
CA GLY A 5 11.27 -17.54 6.94
C GLY A 5 10.93 -16.07 6.78
N VAL A 6 11.76 -15.20 7.36
CA VAL A 6 11.65 -13.74 7.22
C VAL A 6 11.80 -13.31 5.78
N GLU A 7 12.80 -13.82 5.06
CA GLU A 7 13.03 -13.47 3.65
C GLU A 7 11.87 -13.92 2.76
N LYS A 8 11.34 -15.12 2.98
CA LYS A 8 10.14 -15.60 2.27
C LYS A 8 8.93 -14.70 2.54
N LEU A 9 8.74 -14.24 3.78
CA LEU A 9 7.65 -13.32 4.11
C LEU A 9 7.84 -11.97 3.41
N ILE A 10 9.04 -11.38 3.51
CA ILE A 10 9.40 -10.14 2.80
C ILE A 10 9.15 -10.28 1.30
N SER A 11 9.58 -11.38 0.68
CA SER A 11 9.30 -11.64 -0.74
C SER A 11 7.81 -11.61 -1.05
N LYS A 12 6.97 -12.29 -0.26
CA LYS A 12 5.51 -12.27 -0.47
C LYS A 12 4.90 -10.88 -0.29
N ILE A 13 5.33 -10.13 0.73
CA ILE A 13 4.91 -8.74 0.96
C ILE A 13 5.20 -7.86 -0.27
N ASN A 14 6.31 -8.10 -0.96
CA ASN A 14 6.73 -7.33 -2.13
C ASN A 14 6.26 -7.96 -3.46
N GLY A 15 5.15 -8.72 -3.47
CA GLY A 15 4.58 -9.29 -4.69
C GLY A 15 5.39 -10.42 -5.31
N ARG A 16 6.24 -11.08 -4.49
CA ARG A 16 7.23 -12.09 -4.88
C ARG A 16 8.32 -11.58 -5.83
N LYS A 17 8.56 -10.27 -5.84
CA LYS A 17 9.67 -9.69 -6.58
C LYS A 17 10.99 -10.03 -5.92
N GLN A 18 12.03 -10.16 -6.75
CA GLN A 18 13.39 -10.23 -6.25
C GLN A 18 13.81 -8.83 -5.79
N LEU A 19 14.19 -8.71 -4.52
CA LEU A 19 14.71 -7.49 -3.94
C LEU A 19 16.23 -7.47 -4.08
N SER A 20 16.80 -6.27 -4.22
CA SER A 20 18.25 -6.10 -4.06
C SER A 20 18.68 -6.47 -2.63
N HIS A 21 19.96 -6.76 -2.46
CA HIS A 21 20.52 -7.03 -1.12
C HIS A 21 20.20 -5.90 -0.15
N ASP A 22 20.47 -4.66 -0.55
CA ASP A 22 20.23 -3.48 0.28
C ASP A 22 18.76 -3.35 0.66
N MET A 23 17.84 -3.55 -0.27
CA MET A 23 16.40 -3.48 0.03
C MET A 23 15.94 -4.57 0.99
N LEU A 24 16.50 -5.77 0.86
CA LEU A 24 16.22 -6.86 1.79
C LEU A 24 16.75 -6.52 3.19
N GLN A 25 17.97 -5.96 3.31
CA GLN A 25 18.53 -5.52 4.58
C GLN A 25 17.71 -4.39 5.21
N TYR A 26 17.29 -3.40 4.42
CA TYR A 26 16.42 -2.33 4.89
C TYR A 26 15.09 -2.87 5.43
N GLN A 27 14.44 -3.80 4.73
CA GLN A 27 13.21 -4.42 5.25
C GLN A 27 13.46 -5.28 6.49
N LYS A 28 14.61 -5.96 6.57
CA LYS A 28 15.00 -6.67 7.80
C LYS A 28 15.18 -5.72 8.99
N CYS A 29 15.80 -4.57 8.75
CA CYS A 29 16.00 -3.51 9.74
C CYS A 29 14.67 -2.91 10.21
N ILE A 30 13.79 -2.51 9.28
CA ILE A 30 12.44 -2.00 9.60
C ILE A 30 11.69 -3.02 10.46
N ARG A 31 11.65 -4.29 10.06
CA ARG A 31 10.97 -5.33 10.84
C ARG A 31 11.50 -5.45 12.28
N TYR A 32 12.80 -5.26 12.49
CA TYR A 32 13.41 -5.37 13.81
C TYR A 32 13.15 -4.14 14.69
N GLY A 33 13.20 -2.93 14.11
CA GLY A 33 13.08 -1.68 14.86
C GLY A 33 11.66 -1.09 14.91
N PHE A 34 10.75 -1.52 14.04
CA PHE A 34 9.43 -0.91 13.91
C PHE A 34 8.46 -1.40 14.99
N GLN A 35 7.99 -0.48 15.84
CA GLN A 35 6.92 -0.72 16.79
C GLN A 35 5.57 -0.65 16.09
N TYR A 36 5.16 -1.78 15.50
CA TYR A 36 3.88 -1.88 14.81
C TYR A 36 2.69 -1.90 15.79
N ARG A 37 1.52 -1.45 15.32
CA ARG A 37 0.27 -1.59 16.08
C ARG A 37 -0.12 -3.07 16.18
N THR A 38 -0.31 -3.56 17.40
CA THR A 38 -0.77 -4.94 17.68
C THR A 38 -2.29 -5.06 17.75
N GLY A 39 -3.00 -3.94 17.88
CA GLY A 39 -4.47 -3.89 17.92
C GLY A 39 -5.13 -3.91 16.55
N LYS A 40 -6.46 -3.80 16.54
CA LYS A 40 -7.23 -3.68 15.29
C LYS A 40 -6.80 -2.44 14.52
N ILE A 41 -6.58 -2.60 13.21
CA ILE A 41 -6.38 -1.47 12.29
C ILE A 41 -7.68 -0.64 12.31
N PRO A 42 -7.62 0.67 12.63
CA PRO A 42 -8.80 1.52 12.60
C PRO A 42 -9.43 1.51 11.21
N LEU A 43 -10.74 1.28 11.16
CA LEU A 43 -11.51 1.35 9.94
C LEU A 43 -12.40 2.59 10.02
N PHE A 44 -12.14 3.56 9.14
CA PHE A 44 -13.02 4.72 8.98
C PHE A 44 -14.38 4.27 8.45
N SER A 45 -15.46 4.87 8.94
CA SER A 45 -16.81 4.54 8.47
C SER A 45 -17.02 4.99 7.03
N ASP A 46 -18.02 4.43 6.37
CA ASP A 46 -18.35 4.82 5.00
C ASP A 46 -18.71 6.30 4.89
N ASP A 47 -19.42 6.85 5.89
CA ASP A 47 -19.79 8.27 5.92
C ASP A 47 -18.56 9.17 6.08
N MET A 48 -17.55 8.76 6.84
CA MET A 48 -16.30 9.53 6.95
C MET A 48 -15.58 9.60 5.60
N ILE A 49 -15.59 8.52 4.82
CA ILE A 49 -14.93 8.48 3.50
C ILE A 49 -15.71 9.32 2.48
N ARG A 50 -17.06 9.23 2.47
CA ARG A 50 -17.91 10.02 1.54
C ARG A 50 -17.75 11.52 1.72
N ASN A 51 -17.47 11.96 2.95
CA ASN A 51 -17.39 13.37 3.31
C ASN A 51 -15.96 13.94 3.28
N LEU A 52 -15.00 13.26 2.64
CA LEU A 52 -13.65 13.80 2.46
C LEU A 52 -13.71 15.05 1.54
N PRO A 53 -13.30 16.25 2.02
CA PRO A 53 -13.51 17.49 1.29
C PRO A 53 -12.43 17.77 0.23
N MET A 54 -11.31 17.05 0.25
CA MET A 54 -10.18 17.23 -0.65
C MET A 54 -10.17 16.20 -1.78
N PRO A 55 -9.56 16.51 -2.94
CA PRO A 55 -9.24 15.50 -3.94
C PRO A 55 -8.43 14.36 -3.32
N CYS A 56 -8.77 13.11 -3.67
CA CYS A 56 -8.14 11.93 -3.10
C CYS A 56 -7.54 11.05 -4.21
N SER A 57 -6.41 10.42 -3.92
CA SER A 57 -5.82 9.37 -4.75
C SER A 57 -5.49 8.15 -3.90
N VAL A 58 -5.79 6.95 -4.42
CA VAL A 58 -5.45 5.67 -3.82
C VAL A 58 -4.59 4.87 -4.79
N ILE A 59 -3.40 4.49 -4.35
CA ILE A 59 -2.45 3.66 -5.11
C ILE A 59 -2.22 2.38 -4.34
N VAL A 60 -2.50 1.23 -4.96
CA VAL A 60 -2.37 -0.10 -4.35
C VAL A 60 -1.59 -1.04 -5.25
N GLY A 61 -0.97 -2.07 -4.67
CA GLY A 61 -0.32 -3.14 -5.41
C GLY A 61 -1.26 -4.32 -5.63
N GLU A 62 -1.32 -4.86 -6.85
CA GLU A 62 -2.20 -5.99 -7.20
C GLU A 62 -1.99 -7.24 -6.32
N LYS A 63 -0.75 -7.45 -5.86
CA LYS A 63 -0.34 -8.61 -5.07
C LYS A 63 -0.10 -8.26 -3.59
N ASP A 64 -0.69 -7.17 -3.10
CA ASP A 64 -0.65 -6.86 -1.68
C ASP A 64 -1.35 -7.99 -0.88
N ILE A 65 -0.61 -8.58 0.06
CA ILE A 65 -1.09 -9.66 0.92
C ILE A 65 -1.52 -9.17 2.31
N MET A 66 -1.23 -7.91 2.62
CA MET A 66 -1.53 -7.29 3.91
C MET A 66 -2.90 -6.61 3.87
N LEU A 67 -3.22 -5.94 2.76
CA LEU A 67 -4.49 -5.27 2.53
C LEU A 67 -5.09 -5.71 1.19
N SER A 68 -6.39 -5.97 1.16
CA SER A 68 -7.09 -6.36 -0.07
C SER A 68 -7.20 -5.17 -1.02
N SER A 69 -6.34 -5.14 -2.03
CA SER A 69 -6.39 -4.14 -3.10
C SER A 69 -7.73 -4.12 -3.85
N PRO A 70 -8.34 -5.27 -4.23
CA PRO A 70 -9.65 -5.28 -4.87
C PRO A 70 -10.75 -4.68 -4.00
N ASP A 71 -10.81 -5.04 -2.71
CA ASP A 71 -11.84 -4.51 -1.81
C ASP A 71 -11.62 -3.03 -1.52
N THR A 72 -10.36 -2.60 -1.39
CA THR A 72 -9.99 -1.19 -1.22
C THR A 72 -10.48 -0.37 -2.42
N LEU A 73 -10.18 -0.80 -3.65
CA LEU A 73 -10.57 -0.08 -4.86
C LEU A 73 -12.09 -0.07 -5.05
N LYS A 74 -12.76 -1.20 -4.80
CA LYS A 74 -14.23 -1.29 -4.87
C LYS A 74 -14.91 -0.38 -3.85
N ARG A 75 -14.37 -0.32 -2.63
CA ARG A 75 -14.89 0.57 -1.57
C ARG A 75 -14.68 2.04 -1.92
N MET A 76 -13.51 2.39 -2.45
CA MET A 76 -13.22 3.76 -2.90
C MET A 76 -14.08 4.16 -4.09
N GLU A 77 -14.30 3.27 -5.05
CA GLU A 77 -15.20 3.51 -6.19
C GLU A 77 -16.64 3.77 -5.74
N LYS A 78 -17.14 2.99 -4.77
CA LYS A 78 -18.50 3.15 -4.24
C LYS A 78 -18.68 4.42 -3.41
N LEU A 79 -17.70 4.78 -2.58
CA LEU A 79 -17.86 5.82 -1.55
C LEU A 79 -17.28 7.17 -1.96
N LEU A 80 -16.26 7.19 -2.80
CA LEU A 80 -15.62 8.41 -3.27
C LEU A 80 -15.32 8.29 -4.78
N PRO A 81 -16.36 8.34 -5.65
CA PRO A 81 -16.20 8.08 -7.08
C PRO A 81 -15.21 9.01 -7.78
N SER A 82 -15.05 10.23 -7.26
CA SER A 82 -14.10 11.26 -7.73
C SER A 82 -12.64 10.96 -7.40
N ALA A 83 -12.34 10.00 -6.51
CA ALA A 83 -10.98 9.65 -6.18
C ALA A 83 -10.26 9.03 -7.38
N GLN A 84 -9.01 9.45 -7.61
CA GLN A 84 -8.12 8.76 -8.52
C GLN A 84 -7.78 7.39 -7.94
N ARG A 85 -7.93 6.33 -8.74
CA ARG A 85 -7.73 4.95 -8.31
C ARG A 85 -6.68 4.30 -9.21
N LEU A 86 -5.59 3.80 -8.63
CA LEU A 86 -4.53 3.13 -9.38
C LEU A 86 -4.12 1.79 -8.76
N CYS A 87 -4.22 0.72 -9.55
CA CYS A 87 -3.71 -0.59 -9.21
C CYS A 87 -2.43 -0.88 -9.98
N LEU A 88 -1.32 -1.07 -9.27
CA LEU A 88 -0.02 -1.37 -9.89
C LEU A 88 0.15 -2.87 -10.07
N LYS A 89 0.20 -3.29 -11.34
CA LYS A 89 0.31 -4.70 -11.73
C LYS A 89 1.59 -5.34 -11.19
N GLY A 90 1.43 -6.51 -10.59
CA GLY A 90 2.54 -7.27 -10.00
C GLY A 90 3.22 -6.65 -8.78
N GLU A 91 2.85 -5.44 -8.33
CA GLU A 91 3.36 -4.84 -7.10
C GLU A 91 2.71 -5.48 -5.87
N GLY A 92 3.46 -5.54 -4.77
CA GLY A 92 2.94 -5.96 -3.46
C GLY A 92 2.54 -4.77 -2.58
N HIS A 93 2.72 -4.93 -1.28
CA HIS A 93 2.46 -3.88 -0.28
C HIS A 93 3.45 -2.72 -0.38
N THR A 94 4.73 -3.01 -0.58
CA THR A 94 5.76 -1.99 -0.72
C THR A 94 5.75 -1.44 -2.15
N LEU A 95 5.26 -0.21 -2.31
CA LEU A 95 5.23 0.46 -3.60
C LEU A 95 6.48 1.33 -3.78
N VAL A 96 7.27 1.04 -4.81
CA VAL A 96 8.46 1.81 -5.18
C VAL A 96 8.24 2.53 -6.50
N LYS A 97 9.00 3.62 -6.73
CA LYS A 97 8.95 4.40 -7.98
C LYS A 97 7.57 5.00 -8.31
N VAL A 98 6.76 5.28 -7.29
CA VAL A 98 5.44 5.92 -7.45
C VAL A 98 5.49 7.45 -7.44
N THR A 99 6.66 8.05 -7.19
CA THR A 99 6.84 9.50 -7.07
C THR A 99 6.19 10.28 -8.21
N ARG A 100 6.45 9.91 -9.47
CA ARG A 100 5.85 10.60 -10.62
C ARG A 100 4.33 10.56 -10.59
N LYS A 101 3.73 9.42 -10.23
CA LYS A 101 2.27 9.25 -10.16
C LYS A 101 1.65 10.12 -9.06
N VAL A 102 2.35 10.25 -7.94
CA VAL A 102 1.96 11.14 -6.85
C VAL A 102 2.09 12.60 -7.29
N CYS A 103 3.18 12.99 -7.94
CA CYS A 103 3.36 14.35 -8.47
C CYS A 103 2.30 14.70 -9.52
N ASP A 104 2.02 13.80 -10.47
CA ASP A 104 1.02 14.00 -11.51
C ASP A 104 -0.37 14.26 -10.89
N PHE A 105 -0.72 13.56 -9.81
CA PHE A 105 -1.95 13.81 -9.06
C PHE A 105 -1.94 15.17 -8.34
N LEU A 106 -0.85 15.48 -7.62
CA LEU A 106 -0.75 16.72 -6.84
C LEU A 106 -0.75 17.97 -7.72
N LEU A 107 -0.16 17.91 -8.92
CA LEU A 107 -0.12 19.01 -9.88
C LEU A 107 -1.45 19.23 -10.62
N GLN A 108 -2.42 18.33 -10.47
CA GLN A 108 -3.78 18.47 -11.01
C GLN A 108 -4.75 19.14 -10.02
N ILE A 109 -4.32 19.38 -8.79
CA ILE A 109 -5.13 20.01 -7.75
C ILE A 109 -4.85 21.51 -7.80
N ASP A 110 -5.89 22.29 -8.11
CA ASP A 110 -5.86 23.76 -8.11
C ASP A 110 -5.72 24.34 -6.68
#